data_AF-A0A258G7A1-F1
#
_entry.id   AF-A0A258G7A1-F1
#
_cell.length_a   1.000
_cell.length_b   1.000
_cell.length_c   1.000
_cell.angle_alpha   90.00
_cell.angle_beta   90.00
_cell.angle_gamma   90.00
#
_symmetry.space_group_name_H-M   'P 1'
#
loop_
_entity.id
_entity.type
_entity.pdbx_description
1 polymer ?
#
loop_
_entity_poly.entity_id
_entity_poly.type
_entity_poly.pdbx_seq_one_letter_code
_entity_poly.pdbx_strand_id
1 'polypeptide(L)'
;MQTQTHALIGAYFFGKRDSGLMTAGAVAGMLPDLPMIAIVAILMLAGRPGQQIFNYDYFQPWWQHINGLSHSLILWPLALVFAFAARRHWPTVRWPEIFLAMAAAGLTHAIIDFLCHREDAHMQFWPLSSWKFVSPISYYDRAHFGGQVMMVEAALGLFLAWQVFRMAKRRWSRGVIVVAALPYLAMLPMAFVPARAEAPPADPDSVPIGLFGAGTDGWSTMAIDKKVPLTRYKLVRSGGIAAIEARADRSQALFVRDVDVALAQTPVLCWRWRVTGVIDKGDIRTKNGDDQAARVLVGLTLPRSSLSLGTRMKLALGRAKFGKLLPDGALNYVWDNKAAVGSIVPNAYTDRAKMVVVQSGNAQAGNWVNERRDVLADMQSQFGTTAGRMTLIALATDTDNTGGTAQASYADLHMVRRGAPCRFPSDQSGS
;
A
#
# COMPACT_ATOMS: atom_id res chain seq x y z
N MET A 1 8.09 13.12 -7.29
CA MET A 1 7.49 14.04 -8.29
C MET A 1 7.03 13.19 -9.46
N GLN A 2 6.30 13.69 -10.44
CA GLN A 2 6.28 13.03 -11.74
C GLN A 2 7.70 13.01 -12.33
N THR A 3 8.18 11.84 -12.74
CA THR A 3 9.51 11.66 -13.33
C THR A 3 9.75 12.59 -14.52
N GLN A 4 8.70 12.90 -15.30
CA GLN A 4 8.81 13.85 -16.41
C GLN A 4 9.20 15.28 -15.96
N THR A 5 8.82 15.73 -14.76
CA THR A 5 9.15 17.08 -14.29
C THR A 5 10.64 17.17 -14.00
N HIS A 6 11.21 16.14 -13.35
CA HIS A 6 12.65 16.02 -13.12
C HIS A 6 13.44 15.99 -14.44
N ALA A 7 12.95 15.27 -15.44
CA ALA A 7 13.54 15.28 -16.79
C ALA A 7 13.55 16.67 -17.41
N LEU A 8 12.44 17.41 -17.30
CA LEU A 8 12.32 18.77 -17.83
C LEU A 8 13.21 19.77 -17.08
N ILE A 9 13.38 19.61 -15.76
CA ILE A 9 14.31 20.41 -14.95
C ILE A 9 15.74 20.21 -15.46
N GLY A 10 16.17 18.95 -15.61
CA GLY A 10 17.50 18.62 -16.13
C GLY A 10 17.70 19.16 -17.56
N ALA A 11 16.74 18.96 -18.45
CA ALA A 11 16.77 19.50 -19.81
C ALA A 11 16.87 21.03 -19.82
N TYR A 12 16.14 21.72 -18.94
CA TYR A 12 16.09 23.17 -18.88
C TYR A 12 17.44 23.79 -18.46
N PHE A 13 18.04 23.28 -17.39
CA PHE A 13 19.30 23.83 -16.86
C PHE A 13 20.48 23.59 -17.81
N PHE A 14 20.53 22.43 -18.46
CA PHE A 14 21.66 22.05 -19.31
C PHE A 14 21.47 22.40 -20.80
N GLY A 15 20.23 22.55 -21.25
CA GLY A 15 19.92 22.84 -22.65
C GLY A 15 20.28 24.24 -23.12
N LYS A 16 20.51 25.18 -22.20
CA LYS A 16 21.02 26.53 -22.54
C LYS A 16 22.44 26.51 -23.11
N ARG A 17 23.24 25.48 -22.79
CA ARG A 17 24.64 25.39 -23.21
C ARG A 17 24.80 24.62 -24.52
N ASP A 18 24.21 23.44 -24.61
CA ASP A 18 24.34 22.56 -25.76
C ASP A 18 23.19 21.54 -25.82
N SER A 19 22.83 21.13 -27.04
CA SER A 19 21.77 20.15 -27.28
C SER A 19 22.08 18.75 -26.75
N GLY A 20 23.34 18.33 -26.71
CA GLY A 20 23.75 17.07 -26.12
C GLY A 20 23.63 17.09 -24.59
N LEU A 21 24.01 18.21 -23.97
CA LEU A 21 23.82 18.41 -22.52
C LEU A 21 22.35 18.51 -22.13
N MET A 22 21.48 19.07 -22.99
CA MET A 22 20.03 19.02 -22.80
C MET A 22 19.54 17.58 -22.66
N THR A 23 19.92 16.71 -23.60
CA THR A 23 19.52 15.30 -23.59
C THR A 23 20.11 14.56 -22.40
N ALA A 24 21.39 14.79 -22.08
CA ALA A 24 22.03 14.19 -20.91
C ALA A 24 21.33 14.60 -19.60
N GLY A 25 20.99 15.88 -19.46
CA GLY A 25 20.22 16.39 -18.31
C GLY A 25 18.83 15.77 -18.23
N ALA A 26 18.13 15.64 -19.36
CA ALA A 26 16.81 15.01 -19.40
C ALA A 26 16.85 13.54 -18.96
N VAL A 27 17.77 12.76 -19.52
CA VAL A 27 17.94 11.34 -19.20
C VAL A 27 18.32 11.17 -17.73
N ALA A 28 19.25 11.99 -17.24
CA ALA A 28 19.67 11.93 -15.84
C ALA A 28 18.60 12.39 -14.85
N GLY A 29 17.75 13.34 -15.24
CA GLY A 29 16.57 13.71 -14.47
C GLY A 29 15.58 12.55 -14.31
N MET A 30 15.58 11.56 -15.21
CA MET A 30 14.76 10.35 -15.06
C MET A 30 15.49 9.20 -14.36
N LEU A 31 16.82 9.25 -14.33
CA LEU A 31 17.68 8.13 -13.96
C LEU A 31 17.40 7.57 -12.55
N PRO A 32 17.12 8.38 -11.51
CA PRO A 32 16.75 7.84 -10.20
C PRO A 32 15.51 6.94 -10.21
N ASP A 33 14.53 7.25 -11.07
CA ASP A 33 13.25 6.54 -11.19
C ASP A 33 13.27 5.37 -12.19
N LEU A 34 14.23 5.32 -13.11
CA LEU A 34 14.28 4.29 -14.15
C LEU A 34 14.20 2.86 -13.60
N PRO A 35 14.89 2.48 -12.50
CA PRO A 35 14.74 1.15 -11.92
C PRO A 35 13.29 0.85 -11.51
N MET A 36 12.62 1.81 -10.86
CA MET A 36 11.21 1.67 -10.45
C MET A 36 10.31 1.50 -11.68
N ILE A 37 10.47 2.33 -12.72
CA ILE A 37 9.68 2.25 -13.96
C ILE A 37 9.83 0.88 -14.62
N ALA A 38 11.06 0.37 -14.71
CA ALA A 38 11.34 -0.93 -15.30
C ALA A 38 10.69 -2.07 -14.49
N ILE A 39 10.83 -2.05 -13.16
CA ILE A 39 10.21 -3.05 -12.28
C ILE A 39 8.69 -3.03 -12.41
N VAL A 40 8.06 -1.85 -12.36
CA VAL A 40 6.61 -1.70 -12.50
C VAL A 40 6.14 -2.25 -13.84
N ALA A 41 6.81 -1.91 -14.95
CA ALA A 41 6.45 -2.40 -16.28
C ALA A 41 6.53 -3.94 -16.36
N ILE A 42 7.59 -4.55 -15.82
CA ILE A 42 7.75 -6.01 -15.78
C ILE A 42 6.64 -6.66 -14.96
N LEU A 43 6.31 -6.11 -13.78
CA LEU A 43 5.27 -6.66 -12.92
C LEU A 43 3.87 -6.54 -13.56
N MET A 44 3.56 -5.41 -14.18
CA MET A 44 2.30 -5.22 -14.91
C MET A 44 2.18 -6.17 -16.10
N LEU A 45 3.26 -6.38 -16.87
CA LEU A 45 3.29 -7.36 -17.96
C LEU A 45 3.11 -8.80 -17.46
N ALA A 46 3.53 -9.08 -16.22
CA ALA A 46 3.28 -10.35 -15.54
C ALA A 46 1.87 -10.45 -14.90
N GLY A 47 0.97 -9.50 -15.18
CA GLY A 47 -0.41 -9.49 -14.69
C GLY A 47 -0.60 -9.01 -13.26
N ARG A 48 0.40 -8.35 -12.65
CA ARG A 48 0.27 -7.78 -11.30
C ARG A 48 -0.60 -6.51 -11.34
N PRO A 49 -1.67 -6.42 -10.52
CA PRO A 49 -2.46 -5.19 -10.43
C PRO A 49 -1.63 -4.02 -9.88
N GLY A 50 -1.83 -2.81 -10.41
CA GLY A 50 -1.11 -1.61 -9.96
C GLY A 50 -1.25 -1.34 -8.47
N GLN A 51 -2.43 -1.59 -7.88
CA GLN A 51 -2.65 -1.47 -6.43
C GLN A 51 -1.74 -2.42 -5.62
N GLN A 52 -1.60 -3.68 -6.06
CA GLN A 52 -0.68 -4.63 -5.41
C GLN A 52 0.77 -4.13 -5.49
N ILE A 53 1.15 -3.60 -6.65
CA ILE A 53 2.51 -3.10 -6.87
C ILE A 53 2.81 -1.93 -5.92
N PHE A 54 2.01 -0.86 -5.97
CA PHE A 54 2.33 0.38 -5.27
C PHE A 54 2.02 0.33 -3.77
N ASN A 55 1.02 -0.42 -3.33
CA ASN A 55 0.68 -0.51 -1.91
C ASN A 55 1.54 -1.54 -1.16
N TYR A 56 2.09 -2.55 -1.85
CA TYR A 56 2.76 -3.68 -1.19
C TYR A 56 4.11 -4.05 -1.80
N ASP A 57 4.18 -4.40 -3.09
CA ASP A 57 5.46 -4.86 -3.69
C ASP A 57 6.53 -3.76 -3.66
N TYR A 58 6.12 -2.50 -3.82
CA TYR A 58 6.98 -1.32 -3.73
C TYR A 58 7.76 -1.29 -2.41
N PHE A 59 7.13 -1.69 -1.31
CA PHE A 59 7.70 -1.64 0.04
C PHE A 59 8.58 -2.85 0.38
N GLN A 60 8.82 -3.76 -0.55
CA GLN A 60 9.72 -4.90 -0.32
C GLN A 60 11.17 -4.43 -0.16
N PRO A 61 11.96 -4.99 0.78
CA PRO A 61 13.28 -4.44 1.09
C PRO A 61 14.26 -4.38 -0.09
N TRP A 62 14.25 -5.38 -0.98
CA TRP A 62 15.11 -5.37 -2.17
C TRP A 62 14.80 -4.15 -3.07
N TRP A 63 13.53 -3.80 -3.25
CA TRP A 63 13.13 -2.63 -4.04
C TRP A 63 13.52 -1.35 -3.29
N GLN A 64 13.28 -1.30 -1.99
CA GLN A 64 13.67 -0.16 -1.17
C GLN A 64 15.18 0.09 -1.20
N HIS A 65 16.03 -0.95 -1.27
CA HIS A 65 17.47 -0.81 -1.47
C HIS A 65 17.83 -0.24 -2.84
N ILE A 66 17.15 -0.67 -3.91
CA ILE A 66 17.32 -0.09 -5.25
C ILE A 66 16.96 1.40 -5.24
N ASN A 67 15.83 1.78 -4.63
CA ASN A 67 15.43 3.18 -4.51
C ASN A 67 16.43 3.98 -3.66
N GLY A 68 16.95 3.39 -2.57
CA GLY A 68 17.98 4.01 -1.73
C GLY A 68 19.28 4.26 -2.49
N LEU A 69 19.72 3.32 -3.33
CA LEU A 69 20.88 3.48 -4.20
C LEU A 69 20.65 4.62 -5.21
N SER A 70 19.50 4.65 -5.89
CA SER A 70 19.24 5.59 -6.98
C SER A 70 18.89 7.02 -6.50
N HIS A 71 18.45 7.18 -5.25
CA HIS A 71 18.11 8.48 -4.63
C HIS A 71 19.08 8.88 -3.50
N SER A 72 20.30 8.35 -3.51
CA SER A 72 21.27 8.62 -2.44
C SER A 72 21.83 10.04 -2.50
N LEU A 73 21.61 10.81 -1.43
CA LEU A 73 22.24 12.11 -1.14
C LEU A 73 23.71 11.98 -0.71
N ILE A 74 24.28 10.77 -0.73
CA ILE A 74 25.72 10.52 -0.56
C ILE A 74 26.37 10.24 -1.92
N LEU A 75 25.76 9.36 -2.71
CA LEU A 75 26.35 8.91 -3.98
C LEU A 75 26.29 10.00 -5.06
N TRP A 76 25.21 10.77 -5.14
CA TRP A 76 25.10 11.86 -6.13
C TRP A 76 26.13 12.98 -5.90
N PRO A 77 26.38 13.46 -4.66
CA PRO A 77 27.48 14.40 -4.41
C PRO A 77 28.87 13.82 -4.70
N LEU A 78 29.11 12.54 -4.38
CA LEU A 78 30.38 11.88 -4.74
C LEU A 78 30.57 11.82 -6.26
N ALA A 79 29.50 11.51 -7.01
CA ALA A 79 29.52 11.54 -8.47
C ALA A 79 29.80 12.95 -9.01
N LEU A 80 29.24 14.00 -8.39
CA LEU A 80 29.57 15.38 -8.74
C LEU A 80 31.05 15.71 -8.49
N VAL A 81 31.59 15.39 -7.32
CA VAL A 81 33.00 15.61 -7.00
C VAL A 81 33.91 14.89 -7.99
N PHE A 82 33.61 13.64 -8.31
CA PHE A 82 34.33 12.89 -9.34
C PHE A 82 34.25 13.57 -10.72
N ALA A 83 33.05 14.02 -11.13
CA ALA A 83 32.85 14.71 -12.40
C ALA A 83 33.69 16.00 -12.50
N PHE A 84 33.73 16.79 -11.41
CA PHE A 84 34.55 18.00 -11.33
C PHE A 84 36.04 17.69 -11.40
N ALA A 85 36.51 16.69 -10.66
CA ALA A 85 37.91 16.26 -10.68
C ALA A 85 38.32 15.76 -12.08
N ALA A 86 37.50 14.91 -12.69
CA ALA A 86 37.72 14.38 -14.04
C ALA A 86 37.75 15.50 -15.09
N ARG A 87 36.86 16.49 -14.98
CA ARG A 87 36.83 17.66 -15.88
C ARG A 87 38.11 18.48 -15.78
N ARG A 88 38.67 18.62 -14.57
CA ARG A 88 39.93 19.33 -14.34
C ARG A 88 41.13 18.53 -14.88
N HIS A 89 41.10 17.22 -14.75
CA HIS A 89 42.21 16.34 -15.15
C HIS A 89 42.25 16.09 -16.67
N TRP A 90 41.09 16.01 -17.33
CA TRP A 90 40.96 15.79 -18.78
C TRP A 90 40.15 16.92 -19.46
N PRO A 91 40.71 18.13 -19.59
CA PRO A 91 39.96 19.30 -20.08
C PRO A 91 39.56 19.22 -21.56
N THR A 92 40.21 18.37 -22.35
CA THR A 92 39.93 18.19 -23.78
C THR A 92 38.85 17.15 -24.08
N VAL A 93 38.45 16.36 -23.07
CA VAL A 93 37.48 15.27 -23.25
C VAL A 93 36.10 15.72 -22.78
N ARG A 94 35.05 15.34 -23.52
CA ARG A 94 33.68 15.82 -23.29
C ARG A 94 32.89 15.04 -22.22
N TRP A 95 33.26 13.78 -21.96
CA TRP A 95 32.50 12.94 -21.03
C TRP A 95 32.39 13.50 -19.61
N PRO A 96 33.40 14.18 -19.01
CA PRO A 96 33.27 14.72 -17.66
C PRO A 96 32.21 15.81 -17.56
N GLU A 97 32.02 16.61 -18.62
CA GLU A 97 30.97 17.63 -18.65
C GLU A 97 29.57 17.01 -18.74
N ILE A 98 29.42 15.95 -19.55
CA ILE A 98 28.18 15.17 -19.62
C ILE A 98 27.89 14.54 -18.25
N PHE A 99 28.89 13.90 -17.64
CA PHE A 99 28.73 13.26 -16.34
C PHE A 99 28.40 14.25 -15.23
N LEU A 100 28.97 15.45 -15.27
CA LEU A 100 28.63 16.55 -14.35
C LEU A 100 27.17 16.97 -14.50
N ALA A 101 26.69 17.12 -15.74
CA ALA A 101 25.28 17.41 -15.99
C ALA A 101 24.37 16.32 -15.45
N MET A 102 24.76 15.05 -15.64
CA MET A 102 24.00 13.92 -15.14
C MET A 102 23.96 13.87 -13.60
N ALA A 103 25.11 14.04 -12.95
CA ALA A 103 25.21 13.99 -11.50
C ALA A 103 24.46 15.17 -10.84
N ALA A 104 24.48 16.35 -11.45
CA ALA A 104 23.73 17.50 -10.97
C ALA A 104 22.20 17.31 -11.12
N ALA A 105 21.75 16.76 -12.25
CA ALA A 105 20.33 16.47 -12.47
C ALA A 105 19.83 15.38 -11.51
N GLY A 106 20.60 14.29 -11.33
CA GLY A 106 20.29 13.23 -10.37
C GLY A 106 20.26 13.72 -8.92
N LEU A 107 21.20 14.57 -8.51
CA LEU A 107 21.18 15.20 -7.19
C LEU A 107 19.94 16.08 -6.99
N THR A 108 19.61 16.88 -8.01
CA THR A 108 18.43 17.78 -7.96
C THR A 108 17.15 16.97 -7.77
N HIS A 109 17.00 15.87 -8.52
CA HIS A 109 15.90 14.92 -8.37
C HIS A 109 15.84 14.38 -6.93
N ALA A 110 16.96 13.82 -6.42
CA ALA A 110 17.02 13.23 -5.09
C ALA A 110 16.70 14.23 -3.97
N ILE A 111 17.12 15.50 -4.10
CA ILE A 111 16.81 16.56 -3.12
C ILE A 111 15.32 16.90 -3.14
N ILE A 112 14.73 17.05 -4.32
CA ILE A 112 13.31 17.38 -4.45
C ILE A 112 12.45 16.26 -3.87
N ASP A 113 12.78 15.00 -4.18
CA ASP A 113 12.05 13.85 -3.65
C ASP A 113 12.28 13.63 -2.16
N PHE A 114 13.46 13.98 -1.62
CA PHE A 114 13.68 14.05 -0.18
C PHE A 114 12.67 14.98 0.50
N LEU A 115 12.29 16.09 -0.12
CA LEU A 115 11.37 17.07 0.48
C LEU A 115 9.89 16.74 0.31
N CYS A 116 9.51 15.75 -0.49
CA CYS A 116 8.12 15.57 -0.92
C CYS A 116 7.60 14.12 -0.82
N HIS A 117 8.40 13.18 -0.31
CA HIS A 117 7.96 11.82 0.01
C HIS A 117 7.75 11.62 1.52
N ARG A 118 6.74 10.81 1.87
CA ARG A 118 6.36 10.55 3.26
C ARG A 118 6.40 9.07 3.59
N GLU A 119 5.29 8.36 3.43
CA GLU A 119 5.19 6.92 3.68
C GLU A 119 6.05 6.12 2.71
N ASP A 120 6.22 6.65 1.51
CA ASP A 120 7.00 6.14 0.38
C ASP A 120 8.43 6.69 0.35
N ALA A 121 8.90 7.37 1.40
CA ALA A 121 10.24 7.94 1.47
C ALA A 121 11.35 6.91 1.22
N HIS A 122 12.38 7.36 0.51
CA HIS A 122 13.56 6.56 0.18
C HIS A 122 14.58 6.56 1.32
N MET A 123 15.58 5.67 1.26
CA MET A 123 16.71 5.70 2.17
C MET A 123 17.77 6.66 1.64
N GLN A 124 17.55 7.97 1.79
CA GLN A 124 18.36 8.97 1.08
C GLN A 124 19.82 9.04 1.55
N PHE A 125 20.16 8.46 2.70
CA PHE A 125 21.55 8.37 3.19
C PHE A 125 22.18 6.98 3.00
N TRP A 126 21.57 6.10 2.19
CA TRP A 126 22.16 4.82 1.84
C TRP A 126 23.50 5.03 1.08
N PRO A 127 24.57 4.26 1.34
CA PRO A 127 24.63 3.06 2.19
C PRO A 127 24.93 3.31 3.68
N LEU A 128 25.11 4.56 4.11
CA LEU A 128 25.51 4.88 5.49
C LEU A 128 24.35 4.71 6.49
N SER A 129 23.11 4.90 6.05
CA SER A 129 21.93 4.78 6.91
C SER A 129 20.70 4.35 6.11
N SER A 130 19.84 3.54 6.73
CA SER A 130 18.50 3.18 6.25
C SER A 130 17.40 4.09 6.78
N TRP A 131 17.77 5.18 7.46
CA TRP A 131 16.83 6.20 7.92
C TRP A 131 16.12 6.86 6.74
N LYS A 132 14.85 7.18 6.95
CA LYS A 132 13.96 7.81 5.98
C LYS A 132 13.39 9.08 6.58
N PHE A 133 13.44 10.18 5.83
CA PHE A 133 12.76 11.40 6.22
C PHE A 133 11.28 11.33 5.86
N VAL A 134 10.40 11.55 6.84
CA VAL A 134 8.97 11.68 6.62
C VAL A 134 8.66 13.17 6.42
N SER A 135 8.51 13.59 5.16
CA SER A 135 8.27 15.00 4.86
C SER A 135 6.92 15.47 5.41
N PRO A 136 6.75 16.75 5.81
CA PRO A 136 5.42 17.32 6.05
C PRO A 136 4.60 17.53 4.77
N ILE A 137 5.23 17.46 3.59
CA ILE A 137 4.63 17.69 2.27
C ILE A 137 4.68 16.38 1.47
N SER A 138 3.59 16.04 0.79
CA SER A 138 3.50 14.84 -0.06
C SER A 138 3.17 15.19 -1.51
N TYR A 139 3.67 14.40 -2.45
CA TYR A 139 3.16 14.38 -3.83
C TYR A 139 1.71 13.90 -3.96
N TYR A 140 1.28 12.96 -3.12
CA TYR A 140 0.05 12.18 -3.36
C TYR A 140 -0.98 12.32 -2.24
N ASP A 141 -0.53 12.51 -1.01
CA ASP A 141 -1.40 12.54 0.17
C ASP A 141 -2.12 13.89 0.29
N ARG A 142 -3.44 13.90 0.12
CA ARG A 142 -4.28 15.10 0.21
C ARG A 142 -4.30 15.72 1.60
N ALA A 143 -4.11 14.93 2.66
CA ALA A 143 -4.02 15.47 4.02
C ALA A 143 -2.70 16.24 4.24
N HIS A 144 -1.73 16.09 3.34
CA HIS A 144 -0.39 16.67 3.42
C HIS A 144 -0.03 17.41 2.12
N PHE A 145 -0.95 18.28 1.69
CA PHE A 145 -0.79 19.19 0.54
C PHE A 145 -0.67 18.55 -0.84
N GLY A 146 -0.93 17.24 -1.00
CA GLY A 146 -0.77 16.54 -2.29
C GLY A 146 -1.54 17.16 -3.46
N GLY A 147 -2.75 17.67 -3.22
CA GLY A 147 -3.51 18.37 -4.26
C GLY A 147 -2.81 19.66 -4.73
N GLN A 148 -2.34 20.46 -3.79
CA GLN A 148 -1.64 21.72 -4.05
C GLN A 148 -0.29 21.47 -4.73
N VAL A 149 0.48 20.50 -4.23
CA VAL A 149 1.77 20.10 -4.81
C VAL A 149 1.59 19.65 -6.26
N MET A 150 0.57 18.84 -6.54
CA MET A 150 0.26 18.40 -7.90
C MET A 150 -0.09 19.57 -8.85
N MET A 151 -0.81 20.58 -8.37
CA MET A 151 -1.11 21.78 -9.18
C MET A 151 0.15 22.61 -9.47
N VAL A 152 0.98 22.84 -8.45
CA VAL A 152 2.25 23.56 -8.58
C VAL A 152 3.17 22.81 -9.54
N GLU A 153 3.25 21.49 -9.40
CA GLU A 153 4.01 20.62 -10.29
C GLU A 153 3.51 20.70 -11.73
N ALA A 154 2.20 20.62 -11.97
CA ALA A 154 1.66 20.70 -13.32
C ALA A 154 1.97 22.06 -13.99
N ALA A 155 1.84 23.16 -13.24
CA ALA A 155 2.18 24.49 -13.73
C ALA A 155 3.68 24.61 -14.05
N LEU A 156 4.55 24.12 -13.17
CA LEU A 156 6.00 24.08 -13.37
C LEU A 156 6.36 23.21 -14.58
N GLY A 157 5.77 22.03 -14.70
CA GLY A 157 5.99 21.09 -15.79
C GLY A 157 5.63 21.69 -17.15
N LEU A 158 4.47 22.34 -17.26
CA LEU A 158 4.06 23.04 -18.48
C LEU A 158 4.99 24.20 -18.83
N PHE A 159 5.38 25.00 -17.83
CA PHE A 159 6.32 26.10 -18.02
C PHE A 159 7.69 25.59 -18.52
N LEU A 160 8.25 24.57 -17.89
CA LEU A 160 9.53 23.99 -18.29
C LEU A 160 9.44 23.32 -19.66
N ALA A 161 8.36 22.60 -19.96
CA ALA A 161 8.13 22.01 -21.28
C ALA A 161 8.14 23.09 -22.36
N TRP A 162 7.47 24.22 -22.14
CA TRP A 162 7.48 25.34 -23.07
C TRP A 162 8.88 25.94 -23.26
N GLN A 163 9.65 26.14 -22.18
CA GLN A 163 11.02 26.63 -22.25
C GLN A 163 11.93 25.67 -23.04
N VAL A 164 11.88 24.38 -22.73
CA VAL A 164 12.70 23.36 -23.40
C VAL A 164 12.28 23.20 -24.87
N PHE A 165 10.99 23.32 -25.18
CA PHE A 165 10.50 23.32 -26.56
C PHE A 165 11.10 24.45 -27.39
N ARG A 166 11.25 25.65 -26.80
CA ARG A 166 11.90 26.80 -27.46
C ARG A 166 13.38 26.58 -27.70
N MET A 167 14.06 25.84 -26.81
CA MET A 167 15.48 25.50 -26.96
C MET A 167 15.72 24.35 -27.95
N ALA A 168 14.73 23.47 -28.15
CA ALA A 168 14.86 22.31 -29.02
C ALA A 168 14.99 22.70 -30.50
N LYS A 169 16.13 22.33 -31.10
CA LYS A 169 16.43 22.56 -32.53
C LYS A 169 15.80 21.51 -33.45
N ARG A 170 15.67 20.27 -32.98
CA ARG A 170 15.21 19.12 -33.79
C ARG A 170 13.69 18.93 -33.68
N ARG A 171 13.02 18.66 -34.81
CA ARG A 171 11.56 18.44 -34.86
C ARG A 171 11.09 17.28 -33.99
N TRP A 172 11.85 16.17 -33.96
CA TRP A 172 11.50 15.02 -33.12
C TRP A 172 11.60 15.35 -31.63
N SER A 173 12.59 16.14 -31.20
CA SER A 173 12.73 16.55 -29.78
C SER A 173 11.56 17.41 -29.33
N ARG A 174 11.07 18.29 -30.21
CA ARG A 174 9.83 19.06 -29.98
C ARG A 174 8.62 18.14 -29.83
N GLY A 175 8.51 17.12 -30.67
CA GLY A 175 7.46 16.09 -30.55
C GLY A 175 7.49 15.39 -29.19
N VAL A 176 8.66 14.93 -28.75
CA VAL A 176 8.84 14.28 -27.43
C VAL A 176 8.42 15.20 -26.29
N ILE A 177 8.79 16.48 -26.34
CA ILE A 177 8.42 17.46 -25.30
C ILE A 177 6.90 17.69 -25.26
N VAL A 178 6.23 17.74 -26.41
CA VAL A 178 4.77 17.84 -26.47
C VAL A 178 4.13 16.62 -25.82
N VAL A 179 4.59 15.40 -26.14
CA VAL A 179 4.09 14.18 -25.49
C VAL A 179 4.32 14.21 -23.99
N ALA A 180 5.49 14.63 -23.52
CA ALA A 180 5.81 14.76 -22.11
C ALA A 180 4.95 15.81 -21.38
N ALA A 181 4.38 16.78 -22.10
CA ALA A 181 3.51 17.82 -21.53
C ALA A 181 2.04 17.41 -21.38
N LEU A 182 1.57 16.40 -22.16
CA LEU A 182 0.17 15.97 -22.16
C LEU A 182 -0.36 15.56 -20.77
N PRO A 183 0.39 14.81 -19.92
CA PRO A 183 -0.10 14.43 -18.60
C PRO A 183 -0.45 15.63 -17.71
N TYR A 184 0.30 16.73 -17.79
CA TYR A 184 0.01 17.93 -17.00
C TYR A 184 -1.28 18.63 -17.45
N LEU A 185 -1.57 18.61 -18.75
CA LEU A 185 -2.84 19.15 -19.27
C LEU A 185 -4.04 18.34 -18.76
N ALA A 186 -3.89 17.02 -18.62
CA ALA A 186 -4.92 16.15 -18.06
C ALA A 186 -5.14 16.35 -16.54
N MET A 187 -4.16 16.92 -15.83
CA MET A 187 -4.25 17.22 -14.39
C MET A 187 -5.00 18.51 -14.07
N LEU A 188 -5.01 19.49 -14.98
CA LEU A 188 -5.71 20.77 -14.80
C LEU A 188 -7.23 20.64 -14.50
N PRO A 189 -8.01 19.76 -15.16
CA PRO A 189 -9.42 19.57 -14.80
C PRO A 189 -9.65 18.82 -13.47
N MET A 190 -8.66 18.06 -12.96
CA MET A 190 -8.79 17.37 -11.66
C MET A 190 -8.69 18.32 -10.46
N ALA A 191 -8.12 19.52 -10.64
CA ALA A 191 -8.06 20.56 -9.62
C ALA A 191 -9.43 21.19 -9.30
N PHE A 192 -10.43 20.98 -10.16
CA PHE A 192 -11.78 21.53 -10.03
C PHE A 192 -12.85 20.47 -9.80
N VAL A 193 -12.48 19.20 -9.57
CA VAL A 193 -13.44 18.21 -9.09
C VAL A 193 -13.78 18.62 -7.65
N PRO A 194 -15.01 19.10 -7.37
CA PRO A 194 -15.40 19.38 -6.00
C PRO A 194 -15.18 18.10 -5.20
N ALA A 195 -14.68 18.24 -3.97
CA ALA A 195 -14.59 17.12 -3.04
C ALA A 195 -15.91 16.35 -3.13
N ARG A 196 -15.82 15.07 -3.50
CA ARG A 196 -16.99 14.19 -3.62
C ARG A 196 -17.81 14.38 -2.36
N ALA A 197 -19.12 14.59 -2.54
CA ALA A 197 -20.07 14.83 -1.47
C ALA A 197 -19.71 13.97 -0.26
N GLU A 198 -19.51 14.65 0.87
CA GLU A 198 -19.17 14.06 2.14
C GLU A 198 -20.08 12.85 2.37
N ALA A 199 -19.46 11.72 2.73
CA ALA A 199 -20.20 10.52 3.07
C ALA A 199 -21.34 10.88 4.05
N PRO A 200 -22.48 10.17 4.01
CA PRO A 200 -23.60 10.43 4.93
C PRO A 200 -23.05 10.56 6.36
N PRO A 201 -23.62 11.48 7.16
CA PRO A 201 -23.02 11.95 8.41
C PRO A 201 -22.50 10.75 9.19
N ALA A 202 -21.18 10.73 9.39
CA ALA A 202 -20.54 9.71 10.19
C ALA A 202 -21.25 9.70 11.54
N ASP A 203 -21.80 8.54 11.94
CA ASP A 203 -22.16 8.36 13.34
C ASP A 203 -20.88 8.66 14.12
N PRO A 204 -20.84 9.74 14.94
CA PRO A 204 -19.61 10.23 15.56
C PRO A 204 -18.96 9.18 16.46
N ASP A 205 -19.71 8.13 16.81
CA ASP A 205 -19.25 7.01 17.60
C ASP A 205 -18.75 5.81 16.78
N SER A 206 -18.76 5.90 15.45
CA SER A 206 -18.38 4.84 14.53
C SER A 206 -17.32 5.25 13.51
N VAL A 207 -16.38 4.36 13.23
CA VAL A 207 -15.41 4.49 12.14
C VAL A 207 -15.75 3.45 11.07
N PRO A 208 -16.32 3.86 9.91
CA PRO A 208 -16.68 2.92 8.86
C PRO A 208 -15.44 2.36 8.16
N ILE A 209 -15.39 1.03 8.01
CA ILE A 209 -14.27 0.32 7.38
C ILE A 209 -14.71 -0.43 6.11
N GLY A 210 -15.88 -1.06 6.13
CA GLY A 210 -16.38 -1.93 5.06
C GLY A 210 -17.87 -1.71 4.78
N LEU A 211 -18.29 -0.44 4.65
CA LEU A 211 -19.64 -0.09 4.19
C LEU A 211 -19.72 -0.23 2.66
N PHE A 212 -19.88 -1.47 2.20
CA PHE A 212 -19.76 -1.80 0.77
C PHE A 212 -20.89 -1.24 -0.12
N GLY A 213 -21.94 -0.66 0.48
CA GLY A 213 -22.94 0.11 -0.25
C GLY A 213 -22.37 1.34 -0.96
N ALA A 214 -21.26 1.90 -0.44
CA ALA A 214 -20.55 3.02 -1.05
C ALA A 214 -19.47 2.58 -2.07
N GLY A 215 -19.26 1.27 -2.24
CA GLY A 215 -18.21 0.71 -3.10
C GLY A 215 -17.10 0.02 -2.31
N THR A 216 -15.95 -0.16 -2.95
CA THR A 216 -14.79 -0.91 -2.41
C THR A 216 -13.53 -0.06 -2.34
N ASP A 217 -13.70 1.26 -2.30
CA ASP A 217 -12.58 2.21 -2.26
C ASP A 217 -11.68 1.92 -1.05
N GLY A 218 -10.37 1.86 -1.30
CA GLY A 218 -9.36 1.48 -0.30
C GLY A 218 -9.20 -0.03 -0.06
N TRP A 219 -10.00 -0.88 -0.71
CA TRP A 219 -9.83 -2.34 -0.65
C TRP A 219 -9.13 -2.89 -1.90
N SER A 220 -8.33 -3.95 -1.70
CA SER A 220 -7.61 -4.63 -2.79
C SER A 220 -7.49 -6.13 -2.54
N THR A 221 -7.50 -6.93 -3.60
CA THR A 221 -7.20 -8.37 -3.52
C THR A 221 -5.70 -8.61 -3.58
N MET A 222 -5.17 -9.49 -2.73
CA MET A 222 -3.75 -9.80 -2.65
C MET A 222 -3.46 -11.29 -2.54
N ALA A 223 -2.44 -11.72 -3.26
CA ALA A 223 -1.87 -13.06 -3.18
C ALA A 223 -1.04 -13.22 -1.91
N ILE A 224 -1.23 -14.32 -1.19
CA ILE A 224 -0.34 -14.75 -0.10
C ILE A 224 0.79 -15.59 -0.68
N ASP A 225 0.46 -16.71 -1.35
CA ASP A 225 1.36 -17.46 -2.21
C ASP A 225 1.07 -17.16 -3.69
N LYS A 226 2.11 -16.74 -4.42
CA LYS A 226 2.04 -16.41 -5.85
C LYS A 226 1.73 -17.63 -6.74
N LYS A 227 1.88 -18.85 -6.22
CA LYS A 227 1.63 -20.11 -6.93
C LYS A 227 0.19 -20.63 -6.76
N VAL A 228 -0.55 -20.09 -5.81
CA VAL A 228 -1.92 -20.50 -5.50
C VAL A 228 -2.90 -19.59 -6.25
N PRO A 229 -3.96 -20.14 -6.87
CA PRO A 229 -5.03 -19.32 -7.46
C PRO A 229 -5.64 -18.35 -6.45
N LEU A 230 -6.08 -17.18 -6.91
CA LEU A 230 -6.68 -16.17 -6.03
C LEU A 230 -8.16 -16.48 -5.72
N THR A 231 -8.54 -16.37 -4.46
CA THR A 231 -9.95 -16.31 -4.05
C THR A 231 -10.62 -15.12 -4.76
N ARG A 232 -11.79 -15.38 -5.36
CA ARG A 232 -12.52 -14.35 -6.13
C ARG A 232 -13.41 -13.54 -5.19
N TYR A 233 -13.17 -12.24 -5.16
CA TYR A 233 -13.98 -11.28 -4.40
C TYR A 233 -14.86 -10.46 -5.36
N LYS A 234 -16.15 -10.36 -5.05
CA LYS A 234 -17.10 -9.58 -5.85
C LYS A 234 -18.05 -8.80 -4.94
N LEU A 235 -18.27 -7.52 -5.26
CA LEU A 235 -19.35 -6.75 -4.66
C LEU A 235 -20.70 -7.28 -5.14
N VAL A 236 -21.55 -7.69 -4.20
CA VAL A 236 -22.89 -8.22 -4.45
C VAL A 236 -23.91 -7.55 -3.53
N ARG A 237 -25.20 -7.67 -3.88
CA ARG A 237 -26.30 -7.41 -2.95
C ARG A 237 -27.04 -8.71 -2.68
N SER A 238 -27.16 -9.09 -1.41
CA SER A 238 -27.86 -10.30 -0.98
C SER A 238 -28.83 -9.96 0.15
N GLY A 239 -30.13 -10.16 -0.07
CA GLY A 239 -31.17 -9.80 0.91
C GLY A 239 -31.17 -8.31 1.30
N GLY A 240 -30.92 -7.41 0.33
CA GLY A 240 -30.83 -5.96 0.57
C GLY A 240 -29.47 -5.48 1.10
N ILE A 241 -28.62 -6.37 1.62
CA ILE A 241 -27.31 -6.06 2.18
C ILE A 241 -26.26 -6.01 1.07
N ALA A 242 -25.52 -4.90 0.96
CA ALA A 242 -24.36 -4.79 0.09
C ALA A 242 -23.15 -5.45 0.78
N ALA A 243 -22.55 -6.43 0.11
CA ALA A 243 -21.54 -7.32 0.69
C ALA A 243 -20.43 -7.66 -0.30
N ILE A 244 -19.27 -8.04 0.23
CA ILE A 244 -18.23 -8.70 -0.55
C ILE A 244 -18.45 -10.20 -0.45
N GLU A 245 -18.76 -10.82 -1.58
CA GLU A 245 -18.80 -12.27 -1.73
C GLU A 245 -17.40 -12.77 -2.10
N ALA A 246 -16.87 -13.69 -1.30
CA ALA A 246 -15.67 -14.46 -1.54
C ALA A 246 -16.05 -15.86 -2.03
N ARG A 247 -15.46 -16.29 -3.15
CA ARG A 247 -15.56 -17.68 -3.65
C ARG A 247 -14.17 -18.27 -3.78
N ALA A 248 -13.93 -19.32 -3.01
CA ALA A 248 -12.68 -20.07 -3.01
C ALA A 248 -12.87 -21.46 -3.63
N ASP A 249 -11.92 -21.86 -4.47
CA ASP A 249 -11.80 -23.18 -5.10
C ASP A 249 -10.31 -23.47 -5.28
N ARG A 250 -9.76 -24.32 -4.39
CA ARG A 250 -8.32 -24.57 -4.26
C ARG A 250 -7.50 -23.27 -4.30
N SER A 251 -7.99 -22.24 -3.62
CA SER A 251 -7.52 -20.87 -3.78
C SER A 251 -7.30 -20.18 -2.45
N GLN A 252 -6.50 -19.12 -2.48
CA GLN A 252 -6.20 -18.28 -1.33
C GLN A 252 -5.97 -16.84 -1.78
N ALA A 253 -6.56 -15.88 -1.09
CA ALA A 253 -6.22 -14.47 -1.25
C ALA A 253 -6.80 -13.64 -0.10
N LEU A 254 -6.14 -12.54 0.25
CA LEU A 254 -6.69 -11.54 1.16
C LEU A 254 -7.43 -10.47 0.37
N PHE A 255 -8.63 -10.09 0.81
CA PHE A 255 -9.24 -8.81 0.42
C PHE A 255 -8.97 -7.81 1.53
N VAL A 256 -7.99 -6.94 1.33
CA VAL A 256 -7.36 -6.13 2.39
C VAL A 256 -7.71 -4.66 2.28
N ARG A 257 -7.65 -3.95 3.39
CA ARG A 257 -7.63 -2.50 3.47
C ARG A 257 -6.63 -2.05 4.55
N ASP A 258 -5.79 -1.07 4.21
CA ASP A 258 -4.99 -0.35 5.19
C ASP A 258 -5.89 0.58 6.00
N VAL A 259 -5.68 0.61 7.30
CA VAL A 259 -6.45 1.44 8.24
C VAL A 259 -5.49 2.05 9.27
N ASP A 260 -5.92 3.07 9.98
CA ASP A 260 -5.18 3.56 11.14
C ASP A 260 -6.15 3.87 12.27
N VAL A 261 -6.46 2.85 13.08
CA VAL A 261 -7.43 2.95 14.17
C VAL A 261 -6.73 2.90 15.52
N ALA A 262 -6.94 3.96 16.30
CA ALA A 262 -6.53 4.02 17.70
C ALA A 262 -7.48 3.16 18.55
N LEU A 263 -7.08 1.94 18.88
CA LEU A 263 -7.91 1.01 19.65
C LEU A 263 -8.28 1.53 21.04
N ALA A 264 -7.53 2.49 21.61
CA ALA A 264 -7.89 3.16 22.85
C ALA A 264 -9.19 3.99 22.75
N GLN A 265 -9.57 4.44 21.54
CA GLN A 265 -10.75 5.28 21.30
C GLN A 265 -11.95 4.43 20.85
N THR A 266 -11.74 3.60 19.81
CA THR A 266 -12.78 2.75 19.21
C THR A 266 -12.32 1.28 19.21
N PRO A 267 -12.33 0.59 20.37
CA PRO A 267 -11.76 -0.76 20.50
C PRO A 267 -12.61 -1.87 19.88
N VAL A 268 -13.89 -1.64 19.63
CA VAL A 268 -14.83 -2.70 19.28
C VAL A 268 -15.04 -2.77 17.77
N LEU A 269 -14.72 -3.91 17.18
CA LEU A 269 -15.03 -4.23 15.78
C LEU A 269 -16.42 -4.87 15.69
N CYS A 270 -17.24 -4.34 14.79
CA CYS A 270 -18.55 -4.85 14.44
C CYS A 270 -18.55 -5.24 12.96
N TRP A 271 -19.14 -6.38 12.61
CA TRP A 271 -19.32 -6.79 11.21
C TRP A 271 -20.46 -7.79 11.08
N ARG A 272 -20.81 -8.09 9.82
CA ARG A 272 -21.71 -9.18 9.48
C ARG A 272 -21.05 -10.10 8.48
N TRP A 273 -21.35 -11.38 8.59
CA TRP A 273 -20.91 -12.36 7.63
C TRP A 273 -21.89 -13.50 7.47
N ARG A 274 -21.74 -14.25 6.40
CA ARG A 274 -22.54 -15.42 6.06
C ARG A 274 -21.64 -16.41 5.35
N VAL A 275 -21.68 -17.67 5.73
CA VAL A 275 -21.04 -18.77 4.99
C VAL A 275 -22.11 -19.65 4.36
N THR A 276 -21.83 -20.29 3.23
CA THR A 276 -22.71 -21.33 2.67
C THR A 276 -22.61 -22.64 3.44
N GLY A 277 -21.44 -22.91 4.02
CA GLY A 277 -21.13 -24.06 4.84
C GLY A 277 -19.68 -24.02 5.29
N VAL A 278 -19.33 -24.87 6.25
CA VAL A 278 -17.94 -25.05 6.70
C VAL A 278 -17.16 -25.94 5.75
N ILE A 279 -15.83 -25.96 5.91
CA ILE A 279 -14.93 -26.83 5.15
C ILE A 279 -14.75 -28.13 5.94
N ASP A 280 -15.35 -29.24 5.50
CA ASP A 280 -15.38 -30.50 6.27
C ASP A 280 -13.99 -31.02 6.66
N LYS A 281 -13.02 -30.89 5.75
CA LYS A 281 -11.63 -31.32 5.96
C LYS A 281 -10.80 -30.33 6.76
N GLY A 282 -11.33 -29.15 7.09
CA GLY A 282 -10.64 -28.13 7.87
C GLY A 282 -10.22 -28.66 9.24
N ASP A 283 -9.08 -28.18 9.72
CA ASP A 283 -8.62 -28.30 11.10
C ASP A 283 -7.59 -27.19 11.36
N ILE A 284 -8.05 -26.12 12.00
CA ILE A 284 -7.28 -24.92 12.34
C ILE A 284 -6.02 -25.17 13.17
N ARG A 285 -5.87 -26.37 13.75
CA ARG A 285 -4.69 -26.74 14.54
C ARG A 285 -3.56 -27.32 13.69
N THR A 286 -3.81 -27.59 12.40
CA THR A 286 -2.86 -28.25 11.50
C THR A 286 -2.64 -27.43 10.23
N LYS A 287 -1.42 -27.47 9.67
CA LYS A 287 -1.12 -26.72 8.43
C LYS A 287 -1.93 -27.20 7.22
N ASN A 288 -2.15 -28.52 7.10
CA ASN A 288 -2.92 -29.08 5.99
C ASN A 288 -4.43 -28.84 6.12
N GLY A 289 -4.89 -28.35 7.28
CA GLY A 289 -6.29 -28.05 7.56
C GLY A 289 -6.56 -26.58 7.85
N ASP A 290 -5.59 -25.67 7.71
CA ASP A 290 -5.72 -24.24 8.03
C ASP A 290 -6.51 -23.45 6.97
N ASP A 291 -7.61 -24.04 6.51
CA ASP A 291 -8.60 -23.41 5.64
C ASP A 291 -9.82 -23.03 6.47
N GLN A 292 -10.34 -21.81 6.26
CA GLN A 292 -11.54 -21.33 6.93
C GLN A 292 -12.59 -20.85 5.92
N ALA A 293 -13.85 -21.19 6.20
CA ALA A 293 -14.98 -20.74 5.40
C ALA A 293 -15.10 -19.21 5.40
N ALA A 294 -14.86 -18.59 6.56
CA ALA A 294 -14.72 -17.15 6.67
C ALA A 294 -13.71 -16.72 7.72
N ARG A 295 -12.98 -15.64 7.41
CA ARG A 295 -11.99 -15.02 8.30
C ARG A 295 -11.99 -13.50 8.16
N VAL A 296 -12.02 -12.81 9.29
CA VAL A 296 -11.69 -11.38 9.42
C VAL A 296 -10.36 -11.25 10.16
N LEU A 297 -9.32 -10.82 9.46
CA LEU A 297 -7.98 -10.60 9.98
C LEU A 297 -7.81 -9.13 10.38
N VAL A 298 -7.33 -8.90 11.59
CA VAL A 298 -6.94 -7.59 12.12
C VAL A 298 -5.43 -7.59 12.36
N GLY A 299 -4.70 -6.77 11.60
CA GLY A 299 -3.27 -6.55 11.75
C GLY A 299 -2.98 -5.44 12.75
N LEU A 300 -2.07 -5.70 13.67
CA LEU A 300 -1.71 -4.81 14.78
C LEU A 300 -0.26 -4.32 14.67
N THR A 301 -0.06 -3.06 15.00
CA THR A 301 1.25 -2.50 15.34
C THR A 301 1.40 -2.46 16.84
N LEU A 302 2.47 -3.04 17.36
CA LEU A 302 2.73 -3.20 18.79
C LEU A 302 3.97 -2.39 19.22
N PRO A 303 4.03 -1.91 20.47
CA PRO A 303 5.21 -1.21 20.97
C PRO A 303 6.45 -2.08 20.89
N ARG A 304 7.61 -1.48 20.58
CA ARG A 304 8.89 -2.20 20.61
C ARG A 304 9.18 -2.82 21.97
N SER A 305 8.73 -2.20 23.07
CA SER A 305 8.89 -2.70 24.44
C SER A 305 8.09 -3.97 24.72
N SER A 306 7.00 -4.23 23.98
CA SER A 306 6.23 -5.48 24.10
C SER A 306 6.74 -6.60 23.20
N LEU A 307 7.84 -6.39 22.46
CA LEU A 307 8.42 -7.36 21.54
C LEU A 307 9.82 -7.80 22.02
N SER A 308 10.02 -9.11 22.16
CA SER A 308 11.36 -9.65 22.45
C SER A 308 12.36 -9.32 21.33
N LEU A 309 13.66 -9.32 21.64
CA LEU A 309 14.71 -9.15 20.62
C LEU A 309 14.60 -10.20 19.49
N GLY A 310 14.39 -11.46 19.85
CA GLY A 310 14.22 -12.55 18.88
C GLY A 310 12.98 -12.34 17.99
N THR A 311 11.86 -11.88 18.56
CA THR A 311 10.66 -11.53 17.78
C THR A 311 10.94 -10.40 16.80
N ARG A 312 11.63 -9.35 17.23
CA ARG A 312 12.01 -8.23 16.35
C ARG A 312 12.89 -8.69 15.17
N MET A 313 13.86 -9.57 15.42
CA MET A 313 14.69 -10.15 14.36
C MET A 313 13.87 -11.00 13.39
N LYS A 314 13.00 -11.88 13.89
CA LYS A 314 12.10 -12.69 13.05
C LYS A 314 11.17 -11.84 12.20
N LEU A 315 10.59 -10.78 12.77
CA LEU A 315 9.73 -9.84 12.04
C LEU A 315 10.50 -9.09 10.96
N ALA A 316 11.73 -8.66 11.23
CA ALA A 316 12.57 -8.01 10.23
C ALA A 316 12.85 -8.93 9.03
N LEU A 317 13.17 -10.21 9.29
CA LEU A 317 13.37 -11.21 8.24
C LEU A 317 12.07 -11.53 7.48
N GLY A 318 10.95 -11.68 8.20
CA GLY A 318 9.64 -11.96 7.59
C GLY A 318 9.16 -10.82 6.70
N ARG A 319 9.37 -9.56 7.11
CA ARG A 319 9.04 -8.36 6.32
C ARG A 319 9.86 -8.27 5.04
N ALA A 320 11.04 -8.91 4.98
CA ALA A 320 11.79 -9.03 3.74
C ALA A 320 11.10 -9.88 2.67
N LYS A 321 10.20 -10.77 3.07
CA LYS A 321 9.41 -11.60 2.15
C LYS A 321 7.99 -11.07 1.96
N PHE A 322 7.33 -10.65 3.04
CA PHE A 322 5.91 -10.34 3.05
C PHE A 322 5.60 -8.83 3.12
N GLY A 323 6.61 -7.98 3.29
CA GLY A 323 6.45 -6.52 3.29
C GLY A 323 5.42 -6.03 4.32
N LYS A 324 4.56 -5.11 3.88
CA LYS A 324 3.47 -4.52 4.68
C LYS A 324 2.40 -5.52 5.13
N LEU A 325 2.36 -6.73 4.55
CA LEU A 325 1.40 -7.79 4.95
C LEU A 325 1.72 -8.46 6.27
N LEU A 326 2.92 -8.23 6.82
CA LEU A 326 3.34 -8.84 8.06
C LEU A 326 3.22 -7.83 9.22
N PRO A 327 2.07 -7.78 9.92
CA PRO A 327 1.91 -6.96 11.12
C PRO A 327 2.78 -7.49 12.27
N ASP A 328 2.93 -6.69 13.34
CA ASP A 328 3.66 -7.15 14.53
C ASP A 328 2.93 -8.30 15.23
N GLY A 329 1.60 -8.29 15.20
CA GLY A 329 0.71 -9.37 15.62
C GLY A 329 -0.61 -9.30 14.85
N ALA A 330 -1.34 -10.42 14.79
CA ALA A 330 -2.64 -10.46 14.12
C ALA A 330 -3.68 -11.20 14.97
N LEU A 331 -4.91 -10.70 14.95
CA LEU A 331 -6.10 -11.38 15.47
C LEU A 331 -6.96 -11.80 14.28
N ASN A 332 -7.31 -13.07 14.19
CA ASN A 332 -8.09 -13.64 13.10
C ASN A 332 -9.39 -14.17 13.67
N TYR A 333 -10.49 -13.48 13.43
CA TYR A 333 -11.81 -13.94 13.81
C TYR A 333 -12.32 -14.89 12.74
N VAL A 334 -12.56 -16.14 13.11
CA VAL A 334 -12.85 -17.21 12.14
C VAL A 334 -14.17 -17.91 12.40
N TRP A 335 -14.76 -18.38 11.29
CA TRP A 335 -15.81 -19.38 11.27
C TRP A 335 -15.18 -20.75 11.03
N ASP A 336 -15.06 -21.53 12.10
CA ASP A 336 -14.40 -22.85 12.10
C ASP A 336 -15.39 -23.99 11.80
N ASN A 337 -14.88 -25.21 11.61
CA ASN A 337 -15.70 -26.40 11.39
C ASN A 337 -15.79 -27.33 12.62
N LYS A 338 -14.80 -27.33 13.52
CA LYS A 338 -14.61 -28.32 14.60
C LYS A 338 -14.33 -27.70 15.96
N ALA A 339 -13.52 -26.64 16.00
CA ALA A 339 -13.15 -25.96 17.23
C ALA A 339 -14.38 -25.25 17.82
N ALA A 340 -14.50 -25.27 19.15
CA ALA A 340 -15.62 -24.64 19.84
C ALA A 340 -15.52 -23.10 19.75
N VAL A 341 -16.66 -22.42 19.66
CA VAL A 341 -16.73 -20.95 19.78
C VAL A 341 -16.07 -20.51 21.09
N GLY A 342 -15.26 -19.45 21.02
CA GLY A 342 -14.42 -18.95 22.11
C GLY A 342 -13.03 -19.57 22.19
N SER A 343 -12.74 -20.62 21.41
CA SER A 343 -11.38 -21.19 21.33
C SER A 343 -10.41 -20.17 20.73
N ILE A 344 -9.20 -20.09 21.30
CA ILE A 344 -8.10 -19.30 20.75
C ILE A 344 -6.90 -20.20 20.54
N VAL A 345 -6.43 -20.32 19.30
CA VAL A 345 -5.24 -21.11 18.95
C VAL A 345 -4.24 -20.26 18.16
N PRO A 346 -2.94 -20.53 18.22
CA PRO A 346 -2.00 -19.93 17.28
C PRO A 346 -2.31 -20.40 15.85
N ASN A 347 -2.05 -19.55 14.86
CA ASN A 347 -2.09 -19.97 13.46
C ASN A 347 -1.06 -21.08 13.20
N ALA A 348 -1.38 -22.04 12.34
CA ALA A 348 -0.54 -23.21 12.08
C ALA A 348 0.85 -22.88 11.50
N TYR A 349 1.01 -21.70 10.89
CA TYR A 349 2.26 -21.22 10.30
C TYR A 349 3.02 -20.24 11.20
N THR A 350 2.36 -19.59 12.16
CA THR A 350 2.99 -18.61 13.06
C THR A 350 2.23 -18.44 14.37
N ASP A 351 2.99 -18.30 15.46
CA ASP A 351 2.46 -17.97 16.79
C ASP A 351 2.05 -16.48 16.94
N ARG A 352 2.39 -15.63 15.97
CA ARG A 352 2.10 -14.19 15.95
C ARG A 352 0.69 -13.86 15.48
N ALA A 353 0.06 -14.77 14.76
CA ALA A 353 -1.34 -14.69 14.40
C ALA A 353 -2.13 -15.59 15.35
N LYS A 354 -3.13 -15.02 16.03
CA LYS A 354 -4.06 -15.76 16.87
C LYS A 354 -5.35 -15.97 16.11
N MET A 355 -5.83 -17.20 16.11
CA MET A 355 -7.10 -17.59 15.53
C MET A 355 -8.13 -17.64 16.65
N VAL A 356 -9.10 -16.74 16.60
CA VAL A 356 -10.18 -16.59 17.57
C VAL A 356 -11.46 -17.12 16.93
N VAL A 357 -11.93 -18.27 17.40
CA VAL A 357 -13.14 -18.91 16.86
C VAL A 357 -14.36 -18.16 17.39
N VAL A 358 -15.07 -17.48 16.50
CA VAL A 358 -16.28 -16.71 16.84
C VAL A 358 -17.55 -17.40 16.33
N GLN A 359 -17.44 -18.25 15.32
CA GLN A 359 -18.50 -19.16 14.87
C GLN A 359 -17.91 -20.54 14.59
N SER A 360 -18.74 -21.58 14.70
CA SER A 360 -18.31 -22.95 14.41
C SER A 360 -19.45 -23.82 13.87
N GLY A 361 -19.13 -24.66 12.89
CA GLY A 361 -20.06 -25.62 12.29
C GLY A 361 -21.14 -24.98 11.40
N ASN A 362 -22.10 -25.81 10.99
CA ASN A 362 -23.14 -25.45 10.01
C ASN A 362 -24.45 -24.93 10.62
N ALA A 363 -24.56 -24.81 11.95
CA ALA A 363 -25.82 -24.44 12.61
C ALA A 363 -26.37 -23.07 12.16
N GLN A 364 -25.49 -22.12 11.84
CA GLN A 364 -25.82 -20.79 11.31
C GLN A 364 -25.44 -20.63 9.82
N ALA A 365 -25.02 -21.71 9.16
CA ALA A 365 -24.70 -21.64 7.74
C ALA A 365 -25.93 -21.24 6.93
N GLY A 366 -25.74 -20.38 5.95
CA GLY A 366 -26.82 -19.80 5.17
C GLY A 366 -27.52 -18.59 5.82
N ASN A 367 -27.24 -18.26 7.08
CA ASN A 367 -27.80 -17.07 7.74
C ASN A 367 -26.75 -15.95 7.83
N TRP A 368 -27.22 -14.70 7.87
CA TRP A 368 -26.37 -13.58 8.25
C TRP A 368 -26.19 -13.57 9.76
N VAL A 369 -24.94 -13.56 10.20
CA VAL A 369 -24.54 -13.49 11.59
C VAL A 369 -23.85 -12.16 11.85
N ASN A 370 -24.28 -11.47 12.90
CA ASN A 370 -23.70 -10.22 13.35
C ASN A 370 -22.67 -10.51 14.44
N GLU A 371 -21.50 -9.91 14.33
CA GLU A 371 -20.39 -10.10 15.26
C GLU A 371 -20.00 -8.78 15.92
N ARG A 372 -19.56 -8.88 17.17
CA ARG A 372 -19.06 -7.76 17.98
C ARG A 372 -17.89 -8.24 18.82
N ARG A 373 -16.69 -7.71 18.60
CA ARG A 373 -15.47 -8.10 19.32
C ARG A 373 -14.69 -6.89 19.82
N ASP A 374 -14.28 -6.93 21.09
CA ASP A 374 -13.36 -5.95 21.66
C ASP A 374 -11.91 -6.33 21.29
N VAL A 375 -11.41 -5.71 20.22
CA VAL A 375 -10.08 -5.96 19.66
C VAL A 375 -8.98 -5.56 20.65
N LEU A 376 -9.21 -4.51 21.45
CA LEU A 376 -8.25 -4.07 22.46
C LEU A 376 -8.12 -5.08 23.59
N ALA A 377 -9.23 -5.67 24.05
CA ALA A 377 -9.23 -6.72 25.05
C ALA A 377 -8.56 -8.00 24.51
N ASP A 378 -8.89 -8.39 23.29
CA ASP A 378 -8.25 -9.53 22.62
C ASP A 378 -6.73 -9.28 22.47
N MET A 379 -6.32 -8.06 22.07
CA MET A 379 -4.90 -7.68 21.97
C MET A 379 -4.18 -7.73 23.32
N GLN A 380 -4.79 -7.21 24.38
CA GLN A 380 -4.23 -7.30 25.73
C GLN A 380 -4.05 -8.76 26.17
N SER A 381 -5.06 -9.61 25.95
CA SER A 381 -5.00 -11.01 26.35
C SER A 381 -3.94 -11.82 25.58
N GLN A 382 -3.76 -11.52 24.29
CA GLN A 382 -2.91 -12.33 23.40
C GLN A 382 -1.49 -11.79 23.23
N PHE A 383 -1.29 -10.50 23.44
CA PHE A 383 0.00 -9.83 23.23
C PHE A 383 0.49 -9.05 24.46
N GLY A 384 -0.28 -9.03 25.56
CA GLY A 384 0.12 -8.44 26.83
C GLY A 384 0.20 -6.91 26.83
N THR A 385 -0.41 -6.24 25.85
CA THR A 385 -0.36 -4.78 25.73
C THR A 385 -1.69 -4.19 25.24
N THR A 386 -2.04 -3.02 25.80
CA THR A 386 -3.14 -2.16 25.34
C THR A 386 -2.62 -1.02 24.45
N ALA A 387 -1.31 -0.81 24.40
CA ALA A 387 -0.70 0.30 23.69
C ALA A 387 -0.45 -0.04 22.20
N GLY A 388 -1.48 -0.47 21.47
CA GLY A 388 -1.37 -0.86 20.07
C GLY A 388 -2.35 -0.13 19.16
N ARG A 389 -2.14 -0.27 17.86
CA ARG A 389 -3.02 0.27 16.81
C ARG A 389 -3.41 -0.83 15.84
N MET A 390 -4.62 -0.73 15.31
CA MET A 390 -5.05 -1.54 14.18
C MET A 390 -4.64 -0.83 12.89
N THR A 391 -3.77 -1.48 12.12
CA THR A 391 -3.15 -0.89 10.92
C THR A 391 -3.57 -1.57 9.62
N LEU A 392 -4.20 -2.74 9.72
CA LEU A 392 -4.63 -3.52 8.57
C LEU A 392 -5.88 -4.31 8.93
N ILE A 393 -6.81 -4.42 7.98
CA ILE A 393 -7.93 -5.35 8.05
C ILE A 393 -7.99 -6.15 6.76
N ALA A 394 -8.30 -7.45 6.84
CA ALA A 394 -8.51 -8.27 5.66
C ALA A 394 -9.66 -9.25 5.85
N LEU A 395 -10.34 -9.54 4.75
CA LEU A 395 -11.28 -10.65 4.63
C LEU A 395 -10.55 -11.80 3.93
N ALA A 396 -10.78 -13.03 4.37
CA ALA A 396 -10.22 -14.20 3.72
C ALA A 396 -11.18 -15.39 3.76
N THR A 397 -11.28 -16.07 2.62
CA THR A 397 -11.91 -17.38 2.49
C THR A 397 -10.95 -18.22 1.69
N ASP A 398 -10.43 -19.27 2.31
CA ASP A 398 -9.25 -19.99 1.84
C ASP A 398 -9.56 -21.48 1.76
N THR A 399 -9.10 -22.12 0.68
CA THR A 399 -9.30 -23.56 0.42
C THR A 399 -8.05 -24.23 -0.17
N ASP A 400 -6.88 -23.60 -0.02
CA ASP A 400 -5.64 -24.04 -0.62
C ASP A 400 -5.02 -25.25 0.09
N ASN A 401 -5.27 -25.44 1.39
CA ASN A 401 -4.67 -26.54 2.16
C ASN A 401 -5.46 -27.85 2.05
N THR A 402 -6.78 -27.76 2.09
CA THR A 402 -7.71 -28.91 1.99
C THR A 402 -8.09 -29.24 0.55
N GLY A 403 -7.87 -28.30 -0.37
CA GLY A 403 -8.23 -28.42 -1.78
C GLY A 403 -9.73 -28.38 -2.06
N GLY A 404 -10.53 -27.87 -1.11
CA GLY A 404 -11.99 -27.80 -1.21
C GLY A 404 -12.52 -26.54 -1.91
N THR A 405 -13.80 -26.27 -1.66
CA THR A 405 -14.49 -25.04 -2.06
C THR A 405 -15.17 -24.40 -0.86
N ALA A 406 -15.28 -23.08 -0.87
CA ALA A 406 -15.96 -22.33 0.17
C ALA A 406 -16.54 -21.03 -0.41
N GLN A 407 -17.64 -20.58 0.18
CA GLN A 407 -18.25 -19.30 -0.17
C GLN A 407 -18.68 -18.59 1.10
N ALA A 408 -18.29 -17.31 1.19
CA ALA A 408 -18.68 -16.42 2.27
C ALA A 408 -19.01 -15.04 1.75
N SER A 409 -19.83 -14.31 2.51
CA SER A 409 -20.16 -12.92 2.28
C SER A 409 -19.84 -12.12 3.53
N TYR A 410 -19.29 -10.92 3.37
CA TYR A 410 -18.91 -10.02 4.45
C TYR A 410 -19.53 -8.64 4.22
N ALA A 411 -20.03 -8.02 5.28
CA ALA A 411 -20.69 -6.72 5.20
C ALA A 411 -20.46 -5.87 6.45
N ASP A 412 -20.58 -4.56 6.25
CA ASP A 412 -20.74 -3.55 7.30
C ASP A 412 -19.68 -3.59 8.40
N LEU A 413 -18.41 -3.71 8.01
CA LEU A 413 -17.30 -3.63 8.96
C LEU A 413 -17.17 -2.19 9.47
N HIS A 414 -17.20 -2.00 10.78
CA HIS A 414 -17.02 -0.70 11.42
C HIS A 414 -16.48 -0.84 12.84
N MET A 415 -15.75 0.17 13.31
CA MET A 415 -15.28 0.23 14.69
C MET A 415 -16.18 1.16 15.50
N VAL A 416 -16.39 0.86 16.78
CA VAL A 416 -17.17 1.69 17.70
C VAL A 416 -16.49 1.86 19.05
N ARG A 417 -16.90 2.89 19.80
CA ARG A 417 -16.55 3.03 21.23
C ARG A 417 -17.10 1.83 22.02
N ARG A 418 -16.42 1.42 23.10
CA ARG A 418 -16.79 0.21 23.87
C ARG A 418 -18.27 0.16 24.30
N GLY A 419 -18.84 1.29 24.70
CA GLY A 419 -20.24 1.40 25.13
C GLY A 419 -21.24 1.67 23.99
N ALA A 420 -20.79 1.96 22.77
CA ALA A 420 -21.69 2.25 21.65
C ALA A 420 -22.21 0.95 21.02
N PRO A 421 -23.49 0.89 20.60
CA PRO A 421 -24.06 -0.29 19.95
C PRO A 421 -23.47 -0.50 18.54
N CYS A 422 -23.42 -1.75 18.07
CA CYS A 422 -23.17 -2.03 16.65
C CYS A 422 -24.46 -1.71 15.89
N ARG A 423 -24.42 -0.76 14.95
CA ARG A 423 -25.57 -0.37 14.12
C ARG A 423 -25.34 -0.82 12.69
N PHE A 424 -26.22 -1.66 12.16
CA PHE A 424 -26.11 -2.14 10.78
C PHE A 424 -27.13 -1.42 9.88
N PRO A 425 -26.74 -0.92 8.69
CA PRO A 425 -27.59 -0.04 7.87
C PRO A 425 -28.97 -0.59 7.47
N SER A 426 -29.14 -1.92 7.40
CA SER A 426 -30.44 -2.54 7.04
C SER A 426 -31.43 -2.62 8.21
N ASP A 427 -31.00 -2.36 9.45
CA ASP A 427 -31.87 -2.47 10.64
C ASP A 427 -32.73 -1.21 10.83
N GLN A 428 -32.57 -0.19 9.97
CA GLN A 428 -33.28 1.10 10.07
C GLN A 428 -34.49 1.25 9.12
N SER A 429 -34.77 0.27 8.25
CA SER A 429 -35.92 0.34 7.33
C SER A 429 -37.19 -0.31 7.88
N GLY A 430 -37.28 -0.51 9.19
CA GLY A 430 -38.40 -1.16 9.85
C GLY A 430 -38.64 -0.61 11.25
N SER A 431 -39.16 0.62 11.32
CA SER A 431 -39.87 1.15 12.49
C SER A 431 -40.94 2.12 12.03
#